data_AF-A0ABD3LNZ2-F1
#
_entry.id   AF-A0ABD3LNZ2-F1
#
_cell.length_a   1.000
_cell.length_b   1.000
_cell.length_c   1.000
_cell.angle_alpha   90.00
_cell.angle_beta   90.00
_cell.angle_gamma   90.00
#
_symmetry.space_group_name_H-M   'P 1'
#
loop_
_entity.id
_entity.type
_entity.pdbx_description
1 polymer ?
#
loop_
_entity_poly.entity_id
_entity_poly.type
_entity_poly.pdbx_seq_one_letter_code
_entity_poly.pdbx_strand_id
1 'polypeptide(L)'
;MERSGSDQDRAIQPSNTIASTIPQSSASGGTESGVETGGDVGIREFDVVDQQDPEREMMGSQERVAPPPRLLIRYLYIGHFLARWGARMWEFSVVLYFISLWPSSFLFAAIYGTVESASTALFGAVVGKWMDTSTYTKVLRIWLLTQNFSFFIAGGTVLELLFHSNLKSTNFAAFISLVILICFSGAIGVLSALAGSIMIEREWVVVISEGHPPETLTQMNSVVRRIDLICKLFAPVVSGFFISFASLKASAVAFALWNFASVWLQYWLMSSVYSGIPALRENNRRRRQKIPSDGTEGRVATLEGGALHDEASVHGTEENSLMRRKMNLIMNSAFMVSWRTYLRQEVVLPGIALALLYFTVLSFGTLMIADLKWEGIPAYIIGIGRGISATIGIAATLIYPFLHSRISTLRTGLWSIWCQVLAPLSACHCNF
;
A
#
# COMPACT_ATOMS: atom_id res chain seq x y z
N MET A 1 62.99 -9.49 21.37
CA MET A 1 62.69 -10.18 20.09
C MET A 1 61.77 -9.26 19.31
N GLU A 2 62.28 -8.30 18.52
CA GLU A 2 62.94 -8.50 17.22
C GLU A 2 62.00 -9.16 16.19
N ARG A 3 61.80 -8.64 14.97
CA ARG A 3 62.65 -7.75 14.14
C ARG A 3 61.88 -6.61 13.44
N SER A 4 62.66 -5.60 13.05
CA SER A 4 62.30 -4.55 12.08
C SER A 4 62.43 -5.06 10.62
N GLY A 5 61.79 -4.38 9.67
CA GLY A 5 61.94 -4.59 8.23
C GLY A 5 61.23 -3.50 7.42
N SER A 6 62.00 -2.61 6.78
CA SER A 6 61.57 -1.50 5.93
C SER A 6 61.73 -1.80 4.44
N ASP A 7 61.42 -0.81 3.58
CA ASP A 7 61.59 -0.76 2.10
C ASP A 7 60.55 -1.56 1.28
N GLN A 8 60.07 -1.12 0.09
CA GLN A 8 60.32 0.14 -0.63
C GLN A 8 59.18 0.53 -1.59
N ASP A 9 59.28 1.73 -2.17
CA ASP A 9 58.31 2.39 -3.06
C ASP A 9 57.91 1.65 -4.34
N ARG A 10 56.66 1.89 -4.78
CA ARG A 10 56.41 2.29 -6.18
C ARG A 10 55.08 3.04 -6.36
N ALA A 11 55.19 4.32 -6.71
CA ALA A 11 54.06 5.15 -7.11
C ALA A 11 53.79 5.04 -8.63
N ILE A 12 52.52 4.96 -9.04
CA ILE A 12 52.04 5.39 -10.36
C ILE A 12 50.67 6.06 -10.17
N GLN A 13 50.53 7.28 -10.71
CA GLN A 13 49.26 8.00 -10.87
C GLN A 13 49.15 8.48 -12.35
N PRO A 14 48.05 9.13 -12.77
CA PRO A 14 47.14 8.62 -13.78
C PRO A 14 47.47 9.08 -15.23
N SER A 15 46.69 8.61 -16.20
CA SER A 15 46.66 9.20 -17.56
C SER A 15 45.24 9.26 -18.12
N ASN A 16 44.92 10.42 -18.69
CA ASN A 16 43.65 10.80 -19.35
C ASN A 16 43.77 10.72 -20.88
N THR A 17 42.65 10.95 -21.59
CA THR A 17 42.57 11.23 -23.05
C THR A 17 42.80 9.98 -23.94
N ILE A 18 42.21 9.70 -25.12
CA ILE A 18 41.53 10.40 -26.23
C ILE A 18 40.39 9.46 -26.74
N ALA A 19 39.26 9.84 -27.35
CA ALA A 19 38.43 11.05 -27.43
C ALA A 19 37.10 10.69 -28.17
N SER A 20 36.21 11.66 -28.43
CA SER A 20 35.03 11.52 -29.29
C SER A 20 35.33 11.89 -30.75
N THR A 21 34.68 11.26 -31.74
CA THR A 21 34.71 11.70 -33.14
C THR A 21 33.33 11.65 -33.78
N ILE A 22 32.88 12.81 -34.27
CA ILE A 22 31.70 13.00 -35.13
C ILE A 22 32.19 13.11 -36.58
N PRO A 23 31.47 12.60 -37.57
CA PRO A 23 31.58 13.10 -38.94
C PRO A 23 30.32 13.86 -39.37
N GLN A 24 30.51 15.13 -39.72
CA GLN A 24 29.63 15.92 -40.61
C GLN A 24 30.45 16.34 -41.84
N SER A 25 29.73 16.82 -42.87
CA SER A 25 30.23 17.59 -44.03
C SER A 25 30.80 16.86 -45.26
N SER A 26 29.89 16.62 -46.21
CA SER A 26 29.80 17.35 -47.50
C SER A 26 30.84 17.21 -48.62
N ALA A 27 30.30 16.84 -49.79
CA ALA A 27 30.44 17.49 -51.11
C ALA A 27 31.63 17.15 -52.04
N SER A 28 31.34 17.36 -53.34
CA SER A 28 32.13 17.06 -54.55
C SER A 28 32.30 15.55 -54.85
N GLY A 29 32.11 15.04 -56.07
CA GLY A 29 31.84 15.70 -57.36
C GLY A 29 32.75 15.08 -58.43
N GLY A 30 32.18 14.48 -59.48
CA GLY A 30 32.94 13.79 -60.51
C GLY A 30 32.04 12.94 -61.41
N THR A 31 31.76 13.45 -62.61
CA THR A 31 31.05 12.75 -63.68
C THR A 31 32.07 12.30 -64.71
N GLU A 32 32.09 11.02 -65.10
CA GLU A 32 32.68 10.63 -66.38
C GLU A 32 32.12 9.29 -66.89
N SER A 33 32.25 9.06 -68.20
CA SER A 33 31.47 8.09 -68.97
C SER A 33 32.32 7.38 -70.03
N GLY A 34 32.10 6.08 -70.23
CA GLY A 34 32.73 5.27 -71.29
C GLY A 34 32.83 3.81 -70.85
N VAL A 35 32.06 2.83 -71.35
CA VAL A 35 31.90 2.30 -72.72
C VAL A 35 32.88 1.14 -73.01
N GLU A 36 32.26 -0.03 -73.20
CA GLU A 36 32.63 -1.20 -74.02
C GLU A 36 33.55 -2.36 -73.56
N THR A 37 32.95 -3.55 -73.74
CA THR A 37 33.50 -4.85 -74.21
C THR A 37 34.30 -5.77 -73.28
N GLY A 38 33.88 -7.05 -73.24
CA GLY A 38 34.82 -8.18 -73.29
C GLY A 38 34.58 -9.37 -72.35
N GLY A 39 33.89 -10.40 -72.85
CA GLY A 39 34.32 -11.80 -72.68
C GLY A 39 34.00 -12.58 -71.38
N ASP A 40 33.40 -13.75 -71.57
CA ASP A 40 33.21 -14.82 -70.58
C ASP A 40 34.45 -15.14 -69.71
N VAL A 41 34.24 -15.32 -68.40
CA VAL A 41 34.55 -16.60 -67.71
C VAL A 41 33.53 -16.80 -66.58
N GLY A 42 32.75 -17.88 -66.64
CA GLY A 42 31.89 -18.29 -65.53
C GLY A 42 32.70 -18.86 -64.37
N ILE A 43 32.76 -18.14 -63.24
CA ILE A 43 33.15 -18.70 -61.95
C ILE A 43 31.88 -18.81 -61.10
N ARG A 44 31.65 -19.99 -60.53
CA ARG A 44 30.47 -20.29 -59.72
C ARG A 44 30.47 -19.38 -58.49
N GLU A 45 29.52 -18.45 -58.47
CA GLU A 45 29.16 -17.72 -57.27
C GLU A 45 28.69 -18.76 -56.24
N PHE A 46 29.41 -18.87 -55.13
CA PHE A 46 28.96 -19.65 -53.99
C PHE A 46 27.78 -18.88 -53.43
N ASP A 47 26.57 -19.42 -53.56
CA ASP A 47 25.42 -18.96 -52.77
C ASP A 47 25.79 -19.10 -51.29
N VAL A 48 26.28 -18.00 -50.72
CA VAL A 48 26.26 -17.80 -49.28
C VAL A 48 24.79 -17.67 -48.95
N VAL A 49 24.17 -18.80 -48.64
CA VAL A 49 22.89 -18.87 -47.95
C VAL A 49 23.05 -17.97 -46.74
N ASP A 50 22.47 -16.77 -46.80
CA ASP A 50 22.43 -15.87 -45.67
C ASP A 50 21.71 -16.63 -44.57
N GLN A 51 22.49 -17.07 -43.58
CA GLN A 51 22.01 -17.99 -42.56
C GLN A 51 21.22 -17.15 -41.57
N GLN A 52 19.98 -16.85 -41.98
CA GLN A 52 18.97 -16.06 -41.29
C GLN A 52 18.99 -16.42 -39.81
N ASP A 53 19.68 -15.58 -39.03
CA ASP A 53 20.03 -15.84 -37.64
C ASP A 53 18.73 -15.95 -36.81
N PRO A 54 18.29 -17.15 -36.40
CA PRO A 54 16.93 -17.37 -35.91
C PRO A 54 16.69 -16.68 -34.56
N GLU A 55 17.75 -16.22 -33.89
CA GLU A 55 17.67 -15.43 -32.67
C GLU A 55 17.23 -13.97 -32.92
N ARG A 56 17.36 -13.44 -34.15
CA ARG A 56 16.92 -12.07 -34.48
C ARG A 56 15.42 -11.98 -34.76
N GLU A 57 14.81 -13.01 -35.34
CA GLU A 57 13.35 -13.03 -35.56
C GLU A 57 12.57 -13.35 -34.27
N MET A 58 13.16 -14.07 -33.30
CA MET A 58 12.58 -14.23 -31.96
C MET A 58 12.56 -12.94 -31.11
N MET A 59 13.20 -11.87 -31.55
CA MET A 59 13.11 -10.54 -30.93
C MET A 59 12.05 -9.62 -31.59
N GLY A 60 11.21 -10.20 -32.47
CA GLY A 60 10.39 -9.47 -33.46
C GLY A 60 8.88 -9.44 -33.25
N SER A 61 8.32 -9.78 -32.08
CA SER A 61 6.86 -9.64 -31.85
C SER A 61 6.45 -9.30 -30.40
N GLN A 62 7.25 -8.51 -29.68
CA GLN A 62 6.75 -7.82 -28.50
C GLN A 62 5.84 -6.67 -28.94
N GLU A 63 4.58 -7.03 -29.24
CA GLU A 63 3.50 -6.14 -29.64
C GLU A 63 3.50 -4.92 -28.71
N ARG A 64 3.84 -3.74 -29.25
CA ARG A 64 3.97 -2.53 -28.43
C ARG A 64 2.58 -2.13 -27.92
N VAL A 65 2.24 -2.62 -26.74
CA VAL A 65 1.01 -2.28 -26.02
C VAL A 65 0.88 -0.76 -26.01
N ALA A 66 -0.24 -0.25 -26.52
CA ALA A 66 -0.46 1.18 -26.60
C ALA A 66 -0.35 1.80 -25.19
N PRO A 67 0.42 2.88 -25.01
CA PRO A 67 0.74 3.38 -23.68
C PRO A 67 -0.55 3.76 -22.92
N PRO A 68 -0.65 3.40 -21.63
CA PRO A 68 -1.90 3.53 -20.87
C PRO A 68 -2.41 4.98 -20.90
N PRO A 69 -3.72 5.21 -21.14
CA PRO A 69 -4.25 6.55 -21.37
C PRO A 69 -3.95 7.49 -20.20
N ARG A 70 -3.16 8.55 -20.44
CA ARG A 70 -2.69 9.48 -19.41
C ARG A 70 -3.81 10.07 -18.55
N LEU A 71 -5.00 10.24 -19.12
CA LEU A 71 -6.20 10.70 -18.40
C LEU A 71 -6.68 9.69 -17.36
N LEU A 72 -6.72 8.39 -17.69
CA LEU A 72 -7.13 7.33 -16.76
C LEU A 72 -6.11 7.15 -15.64
N ILE A 73 -4.81 7.26 -15.94
CA ILE A 73 -3.77 7.25 -14.90
C ILE A 73 -3.96 8.42 -13.93
N ARG A 74 -4.33 9.62 -14.43
CA ARG A 74 -4.69 10.75 -13.55
C ARG A 74 -5.94 10.45 -12.72
N TYR A 75 -6.97 9.82 -13.27
CA TYR A 75 -8.16 9.42 -12.50
C TYR A 75 -7.84 8.42 -11.40
N LEU A 76 -6.95 7.45 -11.66
CA LEU A 76 -6.43 6.52 -10.65
C LEU A 76 -5.75 7.27 -9.49
N TYR A 77 -4.85 8.21 -9.81
CA TYR A 77 -4.14 9.01 -8.82
C TYR A 77 -5.05 9.94 -8.02
N ILE A 78 -6.00 10.62 -8.67
CA ILE A 78 -6.97 11.50 -7.99
C ILE A 78 -7.89 10.69 -7.08
N GLY A 79 -8.40 9.54 -7.54
CA GLY A 79 -9.26 8.68 -6.73
C GLY A 79 -8.51 8.07 -5.53
N HIS A 80 -7.26 7.64 -5.72
CA HIS A 80 -6.41 7.15 -4.63
C HIS A 80 -6.07 8.26 -3.64
N PHE A 81 -5.75 9.47 -4.13
CA PHE A 81 -5.55 10.65 -3.28
C PHE A 81 -6.80 10.95 -2.43
N LEU A 82 -8.00 10.99 -3.02
CA LEU A 82 -9.25 11.21 -2.29
C LEU A 82 -9.49 10.15 -1.18
N ALA A 83 -9.33 8.86 -1.52
CA ALA A 83 -9.52 7.77 -0.58
C ALA A 83 -8.52 7.82 0.59
N ARG A 84 -7.24 8.11 0.27
CA ARG A 84 -6.18 8.30 1.28
C ARG A 84 -6.41 9.54 2.12
N TRP A 85 -6.82 10.65 1.52
CA TRP A 85 -7.05 11.93 2.18
C TRP A 85 -8.16 11.82 3.23
N GLY A 86 -9.32 11.31 2.85
CA GLY A 86 -10.45 11.09 3.76
C GLY A 86 -10.08 10.21 4.96
N ALA A 87 -9.41 9.08 4.70
CA ALA A 87 -8.95 8.17 5.75
C ALA A 87 -7.93 8.82 6.72
N ARG A 88 -6.98 9.61 6.23
CA ARG A 88 -5.99 10.29 7.10
C ARG A 88 -6.56 11.49 7.85
N MET A 89 -7.58 12.17 7.31
CA MET A 89 -8.36 13.13 8.08
C MET A 89 -9.09 12.41 9.22
N TRP A 90 -9.80 11.31 8.93
CA TRP A 90 -10.53 10.55 9.97
C TRP A 90 -9.61 10.05 11.08
N GLU A 91 -8.51 9.38 10.74
CA GLU A 91 -7.49 8.85 11.67
C GLU A 91 -7.01 9.90 12.69
N PHE A 92 -6.76 11.14 12.23
CA PHE A 92 -6.34 12.23 13.11
C PHE A 92 -7.50 12.81 13.92
N SER A 93 -8.67 12.94 13.31
CA SER A 93 -9.83 13.62 13.92
C SER A 93 -10.45 12.80 15.05
N VAL A 94 -10.59 11.49 14.87
CA VAL A 94 -11.24 10.59 15.85
C VAL A 94 -10.51 10.58 17.19
N VAL A 95 -9.18 10.69 17.17
CA VAL A 95 -8.33 10.83 18.36
C VAL A 95 -8.68 12.12 19.13
N LEU A 96 -8.72 13.26 18.43
CA LEU A 96 -9.08 14.56 19.02
C LEU A 96 -10.53 14.60 19.52
N TYR A 97 -11.45 13.90 18.88
CA TYR A 97 -12.82 13.74 19.37
C TYR A 97 -12.86 12.93 20.67
N PHE A 98 -12.16 11.80 20.78
CA PHE A 98 -12.11 11.02 22.02
C PHE A 98 -11.51 11.79 23.21
N ILE A 99 -10.45 12.56 23.00
CA ILE A 99 -9.84 13.40 24.04
C ILE A 99 -10.81 14.48 24.51
N SER A 100 -11.58 15.06 23.57
CA SER A 100 -12.61 16.06 23.89
C SER A 100 -13.82 15.48 24.61
N LEU A 101 -14.19 14.23 24.32
CA LEU A 101 -15.28 13.49 24.98
C LEU A 101 -14.90 13.00 26.38
N TRP A 102 -13.63 12.67 26.61
CA TRP A 102 -13.13 12.22 27.91
C TRP A 102 -11.81 12.90 28.29
N PRO A 103 -11.83 14.18 28.72
CA PRO A 103 -10.63 14.96 29.03
C PRO A 103 -9.81 14.47 30.23
N SER A 104 -10.26 13.41 30.92
CA SER A 104 -9.61 12.85 32.11
C SER A 104 -9.02 11.44 31.89
N SER A 105 -8.94 10.94 30.65
CA SER A 105 -8.14 9.77 30.27
C SER A 105 -8.00 9.60 28.76
N PHE A 106 -6.82 9.19 28.29
CA PHE A 106 -6.58 8.77 26.89
C PHE A 106 -7.18 7.41 26.51
N LEU A 107 -7.81 6.72 27.47
CA LEU A 107 -8.26 5.33 27.35
C LEU A 107 -8.99 5.04 26.03
N PHE A 108 -9.94 5.86 25.61
CA PHE A 108 -10.72 5.60 24.40
C PHE A 108 -9.91 5.78 23.10
N ALA A 109 -8.99 6.75 23.04
CA ALA A 109 -8.09 6.90 21.90
C ALA A 109 -7.11 5.72 21.79
N ALA A 110 -6.61 5.23 22.93
CA ALA A 110 -5.74 4.05 23.01
C ALA A 110 -6.49 2.76 22.62
N ILE A 111 -7.70 2.54 23.14
CA ILE A 111 -8.57 1.40 22.77
C ILE A 111 -8.88 1.44 21.28
N TYR A 112 -9.30 2.58 20.73
CA TYR A 112 -9.63 2.72 19.32
C TYR A 112 -8.44 2.35 18.41
N GLY A 113 -7.27 2.93 18.65
CA GLY A 113 -6.05 2.61 17.88
C GLY A 113 -5.61 1.15 18.04
N THR A 114 -5.81 0.56 19.22
CA THR A 114 -5.55 -0.87 19.47
C THR A 114 -6.51 -1.75 18.68
N VAL A 115 -7.81 -1.42 18.65
CA VAL A 115 -8.84 -2.16 17.91
C VAL A 115 -8.61 -2.10 16.40
N GLU A 116 -8.27 -0.94 15.83
CA GLU A 116 -7.91 -0.84 14.40
C GLU A 116 -6.65 -1.67 14.07
N SER A 117 -5.63 -1.58 14.91
CA SER A 117 -4.35 -2.30 14.71
C SER A 117 -4.52 -3.82 14.84
N ALA A 118 -5.22 -4.28 15.88
CA ALA A 118 -5.51 -5.69 16.09
C ALA A 118 -6.40 -6.27 14.98
N SER A 119 -7.41 -5.52 14.52
CA SER A 119 -8.25 -5.93 13.40
C SER A 119 -7.42 -6.10 12.13
N THR A 120 -6.56 -5.12 11.82
CA THR A 120 -5.64 -5.17 10.68
C THR A 120 -4.68 -6.37 10.76
N ALA A 121 -4.12 -6.65 11.95
CA ALA A 121 -3.20 -7.77 12.16
C ALA A 121 -3.89 -9.13 12.01
N LEU A 122 -5.07 -9.32 12.61
CA LEU A 122 -5.81 -10.58 12.61
C LEU A 122 -6.47 -10.89 11.26
N PHE A 123 -7.12 -9.89 10.65
CA PHE A 123 -7.92 -10.09 9.44
C PHE A 123 -7.21 -9.67 8.15
N GLY A 124 -6.04 -9.02 8.20
CA GLY A 124 -5.33 -8.57 6.99
C GLY A 124 -5.00 -9.69 6.01
N ALA A 125 -4.57 -10.85 6.50
CA ALA A 125 -4.34 -12.05 5.68
C ALA A 125 -5.64 -12.62 5.07
N VAL A 126 -6.77 -12.47 5.77
CA VAL A 126 -8.09 -12.89 5.28
C VAL A 126 -8.56 -11.94 4.17
N VAL A 127 -8.39 -10.63 4.34
CA VAL A 127 -8.65 -9.61 3.32
C VAL A 127 -7.80 -9.87 2.07
N GLY A 128 -6.50 -10.13 2.23
CA GLY A 128 -5.59 -10.53 1.15
C GLY A 128 -6.14 -11.70 0.32
N LYS A 129 -6.32 -12.86 0.96
CA LYS A 129 -6.85 -14.07 0.30
C LYS A 129 -8.23 -13.86 -0.33
N TRP A 130 -9.09 -13.05 0.29
CA TRP A 130 -10.41 -12.73 -0.25
C TRP A 130 -10.33 -11.86 -1.52
N MET A 131 -9.38 -10.94 -1.62
CA MET A 131 -9.16 -10.18 -2.86
C MET A 131 -8.59 -11.06 -3.96
N ASP A 132 -7.68 -11.99 -3.62
CA ASP A 132 -7.09 -12.91 -4.61
C ASP A 132 -8.16 -13.73 -5.35
N THR A 133 -9.19 -14.18 -4.63
CA THR A 133 -10.32 -14.95 -5.16
C THR A 133 -11.50 -14.09 -5.64
N SER A 134 -11.41 -12.76 -5.53
CA SER A 134 -12.48 -11.84 -5.92
C SER A 134 -12.20 -11.14 -7.25
N THR A 135 -13.28 -10.68 -7.89
CA THR A 135 -13.18 -9.84 -9.10
C THR A 135 -13.00 -8.37 -8.71
N TYR A 136 -12.19 -7.61 -9.45
CA TYR A 136 -11.87 -6.21 -9.14
C TYR A 136 -13.12 -5.33 -8.98
N THR A 137 -14.18 -5.58 -9.76
CA THR A 137 -15.46 -4.88 -9.64
C THR A 137 -16.21 -5.19 -8.33
N LYS A 138 -16.10 -6.42 -7.81
CA LYS A 138 -16.66 -6.78 -6.49
C LYS A 138 -15.83 -6.14 -5.37
N VAL A 139 -14.49 -6.24 -5.44
CA VAL A 139 -13.58 -5.64 -4.45
C VAL A 139 -13.78 -4.12 -4.37
N LEU A 140 -13.79 -3.41 -5.51
CA LEU A 140 -14.01 -1.96 -5.57
C LEU A 140 -15.34 -1.55 -4.92
N ARG A 141 -16.44 -2.25 -5.25
CA ARG A 141 -17.76 -1.95 -4.68
C ARG A 141 -17.79 -2.18 -3.18
N ILE A 142 -17.31 -3.34 -2.73
CA ILE A 142 -17.33 -3.70 -1.30
C ILE A 142 -16.41 -2.78 -0.50
N TRP A 143 -15.24 -2.43 -1.02
CA TRP A 143 -14.34 -1.44 -0.40
C TRP A 143 -15.05 -0.09 -0.21
N LEU A 144 -15.48 0.56 -1.28
CA LEU A 144 -16.05 1.91 -1.17
C LEU A 144 -17.34 1.94 -0.34
N LEU A 145 -18.20 0.93 -0.49
CA LEU A 145 -19.43 0.80 0.31
C LEU A 145 -19.12 0.67 1.80
N THR A 146 -18.26 -0.30 2.16
CA THR A 146 -17.96 -0.66 3.55
C THR A 146 -17.17 0.45 4.26
N GLN A 147 -16.24 1.09 3.56
CA GLN A 147 -15.49 2.24 4.11
C GLN A 147 -16.40 3.45 4.35
N ASN A 148 -17.30 3.77 3.41
CA ASN A 148 -18.20 4.91 3.56
C ASN A 148 -19.26 4.68 4.66
N PHE A 149 -19.84 3.48 4.76
CA PHE A 149 -20.73 3.15 5.89
C PHE A 149 -20.00 3.20 7.23
N SER A 150 -18.76 2.71 7.30
CA SER A 150 -17.91 2.84 8.49
C SER A 150 -17.77 4.31 8.92
N PHE A 151 -17.34 5.20 8.02
CA PHE A 151 -17.14 6.62 8.35
C PHE A 151 -18.46 7.36 8.63
N PHE A 152 -19.56 6.99 7.96
CA PHE A 152 -20.88 7.56 8.24
C PHE A 152 -21.38 7.18 9.65
N ILE A 153 -21.30 5.89 10.00
CA ILE A 153 -21.69 5.39 11.33
C ILE A 153 -20.78 5.99 12.41
N ALA A 154 -19.46 5.95 12.22
CA ALA A 154 -18.52 6.49 13.19
C ALA A 154 -18.68 8.01 13.37
N GLY A 155 -18.79 8.76 12.27
CA GLY A 155 -19.00 10.21 12.29
C GLY A 155 -20.34 10.62 12.90
N GLY A 156 -21.43 9.93 12.55
CA GLY A 156 -22.75 10.14 13.16
C GLY A 156 -22.77 9.83 14.65
N THR A 157 -22.08 8.75 15.07
CA THR A 157 -21.98 8.37 16.49
C THR A 157 -21.13 9.35 17.30
N VAL A 158 -20.05 9.88 16.71
CA VAL A 158 -19.26 10.98 17.30
C VAL A 158 -20.10 12.26 17.41
N LEU A 159 -20.87 12.61 16.38
CA LEU A 159 -21.77 13.76 16.43
C LEU A 159 -22.79 13.63 17.55
N GLU A 160 -23.43 12.48 17.67
CA GLU A 160 -24.40 12.18 18.73
C GLU A 160 -23.78 12.37 20.13
N LEU A 161 -22.58 11.82 20.36
CA LEU A 161 -21.83 12.00 21.62
C LEU A 161 -21.41 13.46 21.89
N LEU A 162 -21.10 14.24 20.85
CA LEU A 162 -20.75 15.66 20.98
C LEU A 162 -21.98 16.55 21.20
N PHE A 163 -23.14 16.21 20.66
CA PHE A 163 -24.39 16.94 20.89
C PHE A 163 -24.99 16.62 22.26
N HIS A 164 -25.09 15.34 22.62
CA HIS A 164 -25.64 14.88 23.89
C HIS A 164 -24.53 14.55 24.91
N SER A 165 -23.64 15.51 25.19
CA SER A 165 -22.53 15.34 26.14
C SER A 165 -22.95 14.89 27.56
N ASN A 166 -24.20 15.17 27.95
CA ASN A 166 -24.79 14.73 29.21
C ASN A 166 -25.04 13.21 29.28
N LEU A 167 -24.99 12.46 28.16
CA LEU A 167 -25.09 10.99 28.14
C LEU A 167 -24.10 10.33 29.10
N LYS A 168 -22.89 10.88 29.24
CA LYS A 168 -21.85 10.39 30.17
C LYS A 168 -22.34 10.30 31.61
N SER A 169 -23.14 11.27 32.08
CA SER A 169 -23.69 11.32 33.44
C SER A 169 -25.07 10.68 33.56
N THR A 170 -25.90 10.77 32.51
CA THR A 170 -27.31 10.32 32.56
C THR A 170 -27.47 8.84 32.21
N ASN A 171 -26.70 8.31 31.25
CA ASN A 171 -26.76 6.90 30.86
C ASN A 171 -25.37 6.42 30.37
N PHE A 172 -24.52 6.05 31.32
CA PHE A 172 -23.16 5.58 31.04
C PHE A 172 -23.13 4.33 30.15
N ALA A 173 -24.13 3.44 30.26
CA ALA A 173 -24.23 2.25 29.40
C ALA A 173 -24.47 2.62 27.93
N ALA A 174 -25.34 3.60 27.65
CA ALA A 174 -25.54 4.13 26.31
C ALA A 174 -24.26 4.81 25.78
N PHE A 175 -23.59 5.62 26.61
CA PHE A 175 -22.31 6.25 26.26
C PHE A 175 -21.25 5.21 25.84
N ILE A 176 -21.04 4.15 26.64
CA ILE A 176 -20.09 3.08 26.31
C ILE A 176 -20.52 2.30 25.06
N SER A 177 -21.81 2.07 24.85
CA SER A 177 -22.33 1.40 23.65
C SER A 177 -22.00 2.17 22.37
N LEU A 178 -22.11 3.51 22.40
CA LEU A 178 -21.73 4.39 21.30
C LEU A 178 -20.20 4.40 21.07
N VAL A 179 -19.40 4.38 22.14
CA VAL A 179 -17.93 4.23 22.02
C VAL A 179 -17.54 2.90 21.37
N ILE A 180 -18.19 1.79 21.77
CA ILE A 180 -17.97 0.47 21.15
C ILE A 180 -18.36 0.49 19.66
N LEU A 181 -19.46 1.16 19.30
CA LEU A 181 -19.89 1.31 17.92
C LEU A 181 -18.88 2.11 17.08
N ILE A 182 -18.24 3.15 17.63
CA ILE A 182 -17.14 3.87 16.97
C ILE A 182 -15.93 2.96 16.76
N CYS A 183 -15.52 2.19 17.77
CA CYS A 183 -14.39 1.25 17.65
C CYS A 183 -14.67 0.15 16.60
N PHE A 184 -15.88 -0.42 16.59
CA PHE A 184 -16.27 -1.46 15.64
C PHE A 184 -16.37 -0.93 14.19
N SER A 185 -16.97 0.24 14.01
CA SER A 185 -17.00 0.89 12.69
C SER A 185 -15.60 1.29 12.23
N GLY A 186 -14.72 1.76 13.11
CA GLY A 186 -13.30 2.01 12.83
C GLY A 186 -12.56 0.76 12.34
N ALA A 187 -12.71 -0.37 13.04
CA ALA A 187 -12.15 -1.67 12.62
C ALA A 187 -12.58 -2.09 11.20
N ILE A 188 -13.87 -1.91 10.87
CA ILE A 188 -14.40 -2.15 9.54
C ILE A 188 -13.79 -1.17 8.51
N GLY A 189 -13.65 0.10 8.88
CA GLY A 189 -13.08 1.15 8.03
C GLY A 189 -11.63 0.91 7.65
N VAL A 190 -10.78 0.54 8.63
CA VAL A 190 -9.36 0.26 8.38
C VAL A 190 -9.15 -1.01 7.55
N LEU A 191 -9.94 -2.07 7.77
CA LEU A 191 -9.91 -3.28 6.95
C LEU A 191 -10.37 -3.02 5.52
N SER A 192 -11.37 -2.16 5.34
CA SER A 192 -11.82 -1.73 4.03
C SER A 192 -10.75 -0.89 3.32
N ALA A 193 -10.12 0.05 4.02
CA ALA A 193 -9.01 0.84 3.50
C ALA A 193 -7.77 -0.02 3.15
N LEU A 194 -7.52 -1.10 3.89
CA LEU A 194 -6.48 -2.09 3.56
C LEU A 194 -6.77 -2.77 2.23
N ALA A 195 -8.02 -3.22 2.01
CA ALA A 195 -8.43 -3.84 0.74
C ALA A 195 -8.21 -2.88 -0.45
N GLY A 196 -8.64 -1.62 -0.31
CA GLY A 196 -8.38 -0.57 -1.30
C GLY A 196 -6.89 -0.34 -1.57
N SER A 197 -6.08 -0.29 -0.51
CA SER A 197 -4.61 -0.12 -0.63
C SER A 197 -4.00 -1.22 -1.50
N ILE A 198 -4.32 -2.49 -1.19
CA ILE A 198 -3.75 -3.64 -1.91
C ILE A 198 -4.27 -3.68 -3.35
N MET A 199 -5.56 -3.44 -3.56
CA MET A 199 -6.15 -3.41 -4.91
C MET A 199 -5.51 -2.34 -5.80
N ILE A 200 -5.16 -1.16 -5.27
CA ILE A 200 -4.52 -0.10 -6.08
C ILE A 200 -3.00 -0.32 -6.18
N GLU A 201 -2.29 -0.43 -5.05
CA GLU A 201 -0.82 -0.40 -4.98
C GLU A 201 -0.15 -1.71 -5.43
N ARG A 202 -0.80 -2.86 -5.18
CA ARG A 202 -0.21 -4.19 -5.43
C ARG A 202 -0.80 -4.88 -6.64
N GLU A 203 -2.08 -4.64 -6.93
CA GLU A 203 -2.77 -5.23 -8.07
C GLU A 203 -2.79 -4.28 -9.27
N TRP A 204 -3.56 -3.18 -9.22
CA TRP A 204 -3.80 -2.36 -10.41
C TRP A 204 -2.54 -1.69 -10.95
N VAL A 205 -1.67 -1.14 -10.09
CA VAL A 205 -0.39 -0.55 -10.53
C VAL A 205 0.48 -1.58 -11.27
N VAL A 206 0.54 -2.82 -10.79
CA VAL A 206 1.30 -3.90 -11.43
C VAL A 206 0.67 -4.25 -12.78
N VAL A 207 -0.62 -4.56 -12.82
CA VAL A 207 -1.34 -4.98 -14.04
C VAL A 207 -1.40 -3.89 -15.12
N ILE A 208 -1.37 -2.60 -14.75
CA ILE A 208 -1.27 -1.50 -15.72
C ILE A 208 0.15 -1.42 -16.32
N SER A 209 1.18 -1.81 -15.56
CA SER A 209 2.58 -1.80 -16.00
C SER A 209 3.03 -3.10 -16.69
N GLU A 210 2.25 -4.18 -16.62
CA GLU A 210 2.50 -5.41 -17.39
C GLU A 210 2.63 -5.08 -18.89
N GLY A 211 3.61 -5.70 -19.56
CA GLY A 211 3.91 -5.44 -20.97
C GLY A 211 4.66 -4.13 -21.27
N HIS A 212 4.95 -3.29 -20.28
CA HIS A 212 5.69 -2.04 -20.44
C HIS A 212 7.12 -2.12 -19.87
N PRO A 213 8.03 -1.19 -20.23
CA PRO A 213 9.35 -1.11 -19.63
C PRO A 213 9.28 -0.99 -18.09
N PRO A 214 10.21 -1.61 -17.33
CA PRO A 214 10.16 -1.70 -15.87
C PRO A 214 10.14 -0.34 -15.17
N GLU A 215 10.68 0.70 -15.81
CA GLU A 215 10.63 2.10 -15.38
C GLU A 215 9.19 2.58 -15.15
N THR A 216 8.21 2.05 -15.90
CA THR A 216 6.80 2.38 -15.78
C THR A 216 6.23 1.96 -14.42
N LEU A 217 6.54 0.74 -13.99
CA LEU A 217 6.14 0.23 -12.67
C LEU A 217 6.81 1.04 -11.55
N THR A 218 8.11 1.31 -11.68
CA THR A 218 8.86 2.14 -10.73
C THR A 218 8.26 3.55 -10.63
N GLN A 219 7.94 4.18 -11.76
CA GLN A 219 7.33 5.50 -11.82
C GLN A 219 5.95 5.50 -11.16
N MET A 220 5.06 4.59 -11.55
CA MET A 220 3.71 4.52 -10.99
C MET A 220 3.72 4.28 -9.47
N ASN A 221 4.52 3.33 -9.00
CA ASN A 221 4.70 3.05 -7.57
C ASN A 221 5.24 4.29 -6.82
N SER A 222 6.22 4.99 -7.39
CA SER A 222 6.77 6.22 -6.78
C SER A 222 5.73 7.34 -6.68
N VAL A 223 4.84 7.50 -7.66
CA VAL A 223 3.78 8.52 -7.63
C VAL A 223 2.71 8.18 -6.60
N VAL A 224 2.25 6.93 -6.56
CA VAL A 224 1.29 6.46 -5.53
C VAL A 224 1.89 6.62 -4.13
N ARG A 225 3.17 6.30 -3.94
CA ARG A 225 3.86 6.51 -2.65
C ARG A 225 3.99 7.99 -2.27
N ARG A 226 4.20 8.89 -3.23
CA ARG A 226 4.19 10.35 -2.99
C ARG A 226 2.80 10.83 -2.55
N ILE A 227 1.74 10.32 -3.18
CA ILE A 227 0.35 10.63 -2.81
C ILE A 227 0.05 10.20 -1.36
N ASP A 228 0.44 8.99 -0.96
CA ASP A 228 0.33 8.52 0.43
C ASP A 228 1.02 9.47 1.42
N LEU A 229 2.24 9.89 1.10
CA LEU A 229 3.04 10.78 1.95
C LEU A 229 2.41 12.18 2.04
N ILE A 230 1.91 12.74 0.93
CA ILE A 230 1.17 14.01 0.89
C ILE A 230 -0.10 13.93 1.76
N CYS A 231 -0.89 12.86 1.65
CA CYS A 231 -2.08 12.67 2.49
C CYS A 231 -1.71 12.51 3.97
N LYS A 232 -0.67 11.74 4.29
CA LYS A 232 -0.20 11.56 5.69
C LYS A 232 0.35 12.85 6.30
N LEU A 233 0.93 13.72 5.47
CA LEU A 233 1.50 15.02 5.79
C LEU A 233 0.42 16.10 6.04
N PHE A 234 -0.42 16.36 5.04
CA PHE A 234 -1.30 17.55 5.04
C PHE A 234 -2.72 17.29 5.56
N ALA A 235 -3.27 16.06 5.45
CA ALA A 235 -4.62 15.79 5.95
C ALA A 235 -4.78 16.02 7.47
N PRO A 236 -3.79 15.65 8.33
CA PRO A 236 -3.81 15.99 9.76
C PRO A 236 -3.74 17.50 10.02
N VAL A 237 -2.91 18.23 9.26
CA VAL A 237 -2.81 19.69 9.35
C VAL A 237 -4.17 20.32 9.06
N VAL A 238 -4.76 20.00 7.90
CA VAL A 238 -6.06 20.54 7.48
C VAL A 238 -7.17 20.17 8.48
N SER A 239 -7.21 18.93 8.96
CA SER A 239 -8.17 18.53 10.01
C SER A 239 -7.96 19.33 11.31
N GLY A 240 -6.73 19.49 11.77
CA GLY A 240 -6.39 20.30 12.95
C GLY A 240 -6.80 21.76 12.82
N PHE A 241 -6.70 22.34 11.62
CA PHE A 241 -7.26 23.67 11.31
C PHE A 241 -8.79 23.67 11.42
N PHE A 242 -9.51 22.76 10.75
CA PHE A 242 -10.97 22.69 10.84
C PHE A 242 -11.47 22.51 12.29
N ILE A 243 -10.85 21.62 13.07
CA ILE A 243 -11.20 21.40 14.48
C ILE A 243 -10.94 22.66 15.33
N SER A 244 -9.83 23.36 15.09
CA SER A 244 -9.43 24.55 15.89
C SER A 244 -10.28 25.79 15.55
N PHE A 245 -10.65 25.99 14.29
CA PHE A 245 -11.29 27.23 13.82
C PHE A 245 -12.80 27.13 13.60
N ALA A 246 -13.35 25.95 13.29
CA ALA A 246 -14.79 25.79 13.00
C ALA A 246 -15.62 25.29 14.19
N SER A 247 -14.99 24.80 15.28
CA SER A 247 -15.56 23.99 16.38
C SER A 247 -15.62 22.48 16.09
N LEU A 248 -15.41 21.69 17.14
CA LEU A 248 -15.45 20.21 17.16
C LEU A 248 -16.72 19.62 16.54
N LYS A 249 -17.88 20.25 16.76
CA LYS A 249 -19.16 19.79 16.20
C LYS A 249 -19.21 20.05 14.69
N ALA A 250 -18.81 21.25 14.26
CA ALA A 250 -18.81 21.63 12.85
C ALA A 250 -17.77 20.83 12.04
N SER A 251 -16.59 20.55 12.60
CA SER A 251 -15.59 19.70 11.95
C SER A 251 -16.08 18.27 11.78
N ALA A 252 -16.80 17.72 12.77
CA ALA A 252 -17.39 16.38 12.66
C ALA A 252 -18.47 16.31 11.56
N VAL A 253 -19.34 17.32 11.45
CA VAL A 253 -20.32 17.44 10.35
C VAL A 253 -19.58 17.58 9.01
N ALA A 254 -18.60 18.48 8.92
CA ALA A 254 -17.86 18.73 7.69
C ALA A 254 -17.12 17.48 7.18
N PHE A 255 -16.50 16.70 8.07
CA PHE A 255 -15.81 15.47 7.67
C PHE A 255 -16.78 14.34 7.32
N ALA A 256 -17.94 14.23 7.97
CA ALA A 256 -18.97 13.28 7.58
C ALA A 256 -19.51 13.58 6.17
N LEU A 257 -19.85 14.86 5.90
CA LEU A 257 -20.27 15.33 4.58
C LEU A 257 -19.17 15.17 3.52
N TRP A 258 -17.90 15.46 3.86
CA TRP A 258 -16.77 15.26 2.96
C TRP A 258 -16.63 13.80 2.53
N ASN A 259 -16.66 12.86 3.49
CA ASN A 259 -16.55 11.43 3.17
C ASN A 259 -17.72 10.99 2.28
N PHE A 260 -18.96 11.35 2.64
CA PHE A 260 -20.15 11.03 1.86
C PHE A 260 -20.12 11.61 0.43
N ALA A 261 -19.71 12.87 0.25
CA ALA A 261 -19.56 13.45 -1.08
C ALA A 261 -18.42 12.78 -1.88
N SER A 262 -17.32 12.47 -1.20
CA SER A 262 -16.13 11.90 -1.85
C SER A 262 -16.35 10.47 -2.38
N VAL A 263 -17.22 9.66 -1.78
CA VAL A 263 -17.42 8.26 -2.23
C VAL A 263 -17.98 8.17 -3.65
N TRP A 264 -18.89 9.08 -4.01
CA TRP A 264 -19.48 9.13 -5.35
C TRP A 264 -18.43 9.44 -6.41
N LEU A 265 -17.58 10.43 -6.13
CA LEU A 265 -16.46 10.82 -7.00
C LEU A 265 -15.39 9.72 -7.07
N GLN A 266 -15.04 9.09 -5.95
CA GLN A 266 -14.12 7.95 -5.90
C GLN A 266 -14.65 6.76 -6.73
N TYR A 267 -15.93 6.40 -6.58
CA TYR A 267 -16.55 5.33 -7.35
C TYR A 267 -16.54 5.64 -8.86
N TRP A 268 -16.90 6.87 -9.25
CA TRP A 268 -16.87 7.28 -10.65
C TRP A 268 -15.46 7.25 -11.25
N LEU A 269 -14.46 7.80 -10.55
CA LEU A 269 -13.06 7.78 -10.97
C LEU A 269 -12.54 6.33 -11.14
N MET A 270 -12.69 5.50 -10.10
CA MET A 270 -12.18 4.13 -10.09
C MET A 270 -12.92 3.22 -11.09
N SER A 271 -14.23 3.40 -11.23
CA SER A 271 -15.01 2.67 -12.25
C SER A 271 -14.63 3.11 -13.66
N SER A 272 -14.25 4.37 -13.87
CA SER A 272 -13.75 4.86 -15.16
C SER A 272 -12.36 4.28 -15.49
N VAL A 273 -11.46 4.16 -14.52
CA VAL A 273 -10.16 3.49 -14.68
C VAL A 273 -10.33 2.02 -15.06
N TYR A 274 -11.12 1.28 -14.28
CA TYR A 274 -11.41 -0.14 -14.56
C TYR A 274 -12.05 -0.31 -15.95
N SER A 275 -13.01 0.53 -16.31
CA SER A 275 -13.71 0.43 -17.60
C SER A 275 -12.84 0.86 -18.77
N GLY A 276 -11.90 1.79 -18.58
CA GLY A 276 -11.09 2.36 -19.64
C GLY A 276 -9.77 1.63 -19.94
N ILE A 277 -9.23 0.84 -19.00
CA ILE A 277 -7.95 0.11 -19.20
C ILE A 277 -8.23 -1.36 -19.56
N PRO A 278 -7.92 -1.81 -20.81
CA PRO A 278 -8.19 -3.19 -21.23
C PRO A 278 -7.50 -4.27 -20.38
N ALA A 279 -6.25 -4.04 -19.96
CA ALA A 279 -5.46 -4.97 -19.16
C ALA A 279 -6.15 -5.36 -17.82
N LEU A 280 -6.72 -4.37 -17.11
CA LEU A 280 -7.47 -4.60 -15.87
C LEU A 280 -8.73 -5.47 -16.11
N ARG A 281 -9.45 -5.23 -17.21
CA ARG A 281 -10.64 -6.00 -17.57
C ARG A 281 -10.29 -7.44 -17.96
N GLU A 282 -9.21 -7.62 -18.70
CA GLU A 282 -8.73 -8.94 -19.12
C GLU A 282 -8.21 -9.77 -17.95
N ASN A 283 -7.40 -9.20 -17.05
CA ASN A 283 -6.99 -9.89 -15.83
C ASN A 283 -8.22 -10.22 -14.95
N ASN A 284 -9.17 -9.30 -14.80
CA ASN A 284 -10.42 -9.58 -14.09
C ASN A 284 -11.26 -10.71 -14.74
N ARG A 285 -11.26 -10.82 -16.08
CA ARG A 285 -11.90 -11.93 -16.81
C ARG A 285 -11.21 -13.26 -16.52
N ARG A 286 -9.88 -13.29 -16.55
CA ARG A 286 -9.06 -14.47 -16.19
C ARG A 286 -9.27 -14.89 -14.73
N ARG A 287 -9.30 -13.94 -13.79
CA ARG A 287 -9.66 -14.19 -12.38
C ARG A 287 -11.06 -14.79 -12.27
N ARG A 288 -12.07 -14.23 -12.96
CA ARG A 288 -13.45 -14.75 -12.97
C ARG A 288 -13.55 -16.19 -13.49
N GLN A 289 -12.77 -16.56 -14.51
CA GLN A 289 -12.76 -17.92 -15.07
C GLN A 289 -12.08 -18.96 -14.16
N LYS A 290 -11.14 -18.53 -13.30
CA LYS A 290 -10.47 -19.40 -12.32
C LYS A 290 -11.30 -19.69 -11.06
N ILE A 291 -12.35 -18.92 -10.81
CA ILE A 291 -13.29 -19.18 -9.70
C ILE A 291 -14.20 -20.32 -10.15
N PRO A 292 -14.23 -21.47 -9.46
CA PRO A 292 -15.19 -22.52 -9.75
C PRO A 292 -16.60 -21.94 -9.65
N SER A 293 -17.37 -22.02 -10.74
CA SER A 293 -18.78 -21.66 -10.69
C SER A 293 -19.50 -22.74 -9.90
N ASP A 294 -19.96 -22.41 -8.70
CA ASP A 294 -20.81 -23.31 -7.92
C ASP A 294 -22.09 -23.56 -8.73
N GLY A 295 -22.30 -24.83 -9.09
CA GLY A 295 -23.31 -25.24 -10.07
C GLY A 295 -24.68 -25.38 -9.43
N THR A 296 -25.38 -24.28 -9.21
CA THR A 296 -26.75 -24.28 -8.64
C THR A 296 -27.85 -24.56 -9.68
N GLU A 297 -27.53 -25.28 -10.77
CA GLU A 297 -28.52 -25.74 -11.76
C GLU A 297 -28.30 -27.22 -12.07
N GLY A 298 -29.31 -28.06 -11.83
CA GLY A 298 -29.37 -29.41 -12.44
C GLY A 298 -29.37 -30.65 -11.53
N ARG A 299 -29.99 -30.66 -10.34
CA ARG A 299 -30.45 -31.92 -9.70
C ARG A 299 -31.85 -31.79 -9.10
N VAL A 300 -32.85 -31.72 -9.97
CA VAL A 300 -34.25 -32.03 -9.62
C VAL A 300 -34.48 -33.53 -9.87
N ALA A 301 -35.10 -34.19 -8.89
CA ALA A 301 -35.74 -35.51 -8.97
C ALA A 301 -34.98 -36.68 -9.66
N THR A 302 -34.42 -37.57 -8.83
CA THR A 302 -34.72 -39.00 -9.00
C THR A 302 -34.84 -39.62 -7.62
N LEU A 303 -36.08 -39.90 -7.22
CA LEU A 303 -36.42 -40.75 -6.07
C LEU A 303 -36.46 -42.18 -6.57
N GLU A 304 -35.65 -43.09 -5.99
CA GLU A 304 -35.94 -44.53 -5.87
C GLU A 304 -34.81 -45.23 -5.09
N GLY A 305 -35.12 -46.30 -4.32
CA GLY A 305 -34.12 -47.34 -4.04
C GLY A 305 -33.65 -47.68 -2.61
N GLY A 306 -34.52 -47.65 -1.59
CA GLY A 306 -34.57 -48.72 -0.54
C GLY A 306 -33.49 -48.88 0.57
N ALA A 307 -33.91 -49.65 1.59
CA ALA A 307 -33.13 -50.35 2.65
C ALA A 307 -32.59 -49.58 3.90
N LEU A 308 -33.48 -49.40 4.89
CA LEU A 308 -33.46 -49.98 6.27
C LEU A 308 -32.15 -50.14 7.11
N HIS A 309 -32.31 -49.87 8.43
CA HIS A 309 -31.42 -50.13 9.59
C HIS A 309 -30.09 -49.33 9.62
N ASP A 310 -29.59 -48.84 10.77
CA ASP A 310 -29.95 -49.03 12.20
C ASP A 310 -29.74 -47.73 13.01
N GLU A 311 -30.53 -47.50 14.07
CA GLU A 311 -30.21 -46.51 15.11
C GLU A 311 -29.47 -47.17 16.29
N ALA A 312 -28.21 -46.78 16.52
CA ALA A 312 -27.47 -47.14 17.74
C ALA A 312 -26.49 -46.04 18.19
N SER A 313 -27.02 -45.09 18.98
CA SER A 313 -26.35 -44.31 20.04
C SER A 313 -24.80 -44.17 20.03
N VAL A 314 -24.29 -43.00 19.62
CA VAL A 314 -22.94 -42.52 19.98
C VAL A 314 -22.98 -41.05 20.42
N HIS A 315 -23.56 -40.78 21.60
CA HIS A 315 -23.74 -39.41 22.12
C HIS A 315 -22.51 -38.89 22.91
N GLY A 316 -21.29 -39.22 22.46
CA GLY A 316 -20.04 -38.88 23.17
C GLY A 316 -18.87 -38.40 22.30
N THR A 317 -19.05 -38.28 20.98
CA THR A 317 -17.93 -38.06 20.04
C THR A 317 -18.06 -36.76 19.22
N GLU A 318 -19.19 -36.05 19.31
CA GLU A 318 -19.41 -34.82 18.54
C GLU A 318 -18.56 -33.64 19.04
N GLU A 319 -18.48 -33.34 20.34
CA GLU A 319 -17.65 -32.21 20.81
C GLU A 319 -16.17 -32.37 20.44
N ASN A 320 -15.60 -33.56 20.66
CA ASN A 320 -14.19 -33.84 20.34
C ASN A 320 -13.88 -33.87 18.85
N SER A 321 -14.87 -34.13 17.99
CA SER A 321 -14.71 -34.05 16.53
C SER A 321 -14.94 -32.62 16.02
N LEU A 322 -15.93 -31.90 16.56
CA LEU A 322 -16.27 -30.52 16.19
C LEU A 322 -15.22 -29.52 16.70
N MET A 323 -14.67 -29.70 17.90
CA MET A 323 -13.55 -28.93 18.43
C MET A 323 -12.28 -29.18 17.62
N ARG A 324 -12.01 -30.43 17.21
CA ARG A 324 -10.89 -30.79 16.31
C ARG A 324 -11.09 -30.24 14.90
N ARG A 325 -12.34 -30.16 14.41
CA ARG A 325 -12.70 -29.55 13.11
C ARG A 325 -12.56 -28.03 13.16
N LYS A 326 -12.99 -27.35 14.24
CA LYS A 326 -12.72 -25.93 14.50
C LYS A 326 -11.22 -25.66 14.62
N MET A 327 -10.49 -26.47 15.38
CA MET A 327 -9.04 -26.36 15.55
C MET A 327 -8.31 -26.56 14.21
N ASN A 328 -8.73 -27.51 13.38
CA ASN A 328 -8.20 -27.69 12.03
C ASN A 328 -8.58 -26.53 11.08
N LEU A 329 -9.77 -25.93 11.20
CA LEU A 329 -10.16 -24.74 10.44
C LEU A 329 -9.35 -23.49 10.85
N ILE A 330 -9.01 -23.35 12.14
CA ILE A 330 -8.15 -22.28 12.66
C ILE A 330 -6.69 -22.52 12.28
N MET A 331 -6.20 -23.76 12.42
CA MET A 331 -4.81 -24.15 12.12
C MET A 331 -4.51 -24.20 10.61
N ASN A 332 -5.54 -24.45 9.79
CA ASN A 332 -5.49 -24.33 8.32
C ASN A 332 -6.11 -23.01 7.81
N SER A 333 -6.31 -22.03 8.70
CA SER A 333 -6.76 -20.69 8.31
C SER A 333 -5.69 -19.99 7.49
N ALA A 334 -6.11 -19.08 6.60
CA ALA A 334 -5.19 -18.27 5.80
C ALA A 334 -4.16 -17.51 6.66
N PHE A 335 -4.55 -17.13 7.88
CA PHE A 335 -3.70 -16.50 8.88
C PHE A 335 -2.52 -17.40 9.29
N MET A 336 -2.79 -18.61 9.79
CA MET A 336 -1.74 -19.53 10.26
C MET A 336 -0.77 -19.96 9.14
N VAL A 337 -1.29 -20.19 7.93
CA VAL A 337 -0.47 -20.51 6.76
C VAL A 337 0.46 -19.34 6.38
N SER A 338 -0.06 -18.11 6.42
CA SER A 338 0.72 -16.89 6.11
C SER A 338 1.85 -16.68 7.13
N TRP A 339 1.54 -16.78 8.43
CA TRP A 339 2.54 -16.66 9.50
C TRP A 339 3.62 -17.74 9.42
N ARG A 340 3.25 -19.00 9.18
CA ARG A 340 4.22 -20.09 9.00
C ARG A 340 5.13 -19.89 7.79
N THR A 341 4.61 -19.28 6.72
CA THR A 341 5.38 -18.95 5.51
C THR A 341 6.34 -17.79 5.77
N TYR A 342 5.89 -16.75 6.48
CA TYR A 342 6.71 -15.60 6.86
C TYR A 342 7.88 -15.99 7.79
N LEU A 343 7.62 -16.81 8.82
CA LEU A 343 8.64 -17.28 9.76
C LEU A 343 9.74 -18.18 9.13
N ARG A 344 9.53 -18.64 7.89
CA ARG A 344 10.53 -19.40 7.11
C ARG A 344 11.40 -18.54 6.19
N GLN A 345 11.11 -17.24 6.07
CA GLN A 345 11.88 -16.34 5.22
C GLN A 345 13.17 -15.90 5.92
N GLU A 346 14.28 -15.82 5.17
CA GLU A 346 15.57 -15.33 5.68
C GLU A 346 15.50 -13.89 6.22
N VAL A 347 14.55 -13.10 5.70
CA VAL A 347 14.31 -11.70 6.11
C VAL A 347 13.49 -11.53 7.40
N VAL A 348 13.19 -12.61 8.13
CA VAL A 348 12.39 -12.53 9.37
C VAL A 348 13.05 -11.68 10.46
N LEU A 349 14.37 -11.75 10.62
CA LEU A 349 15.10 -11.02 11.66
C LEU A 349 15.11 -9.50 11.43
N PRO A 350 15.44 -8.99 10.21
CA PRO A 350 15.20 -7.59 9.86
C PRO A 350 13.73 -7.15 10.02
N GLY A 351 12.78 -8.04 9.73
CA GLY A 351 11.34 -7.76 9.93
C GLY A 351 10.95 -7.59 11.40
N ILE A 352 11.51 -8.40 12.30
CA ILE A 352 11.33 -8.25 13.76
C ILE A 352 11.99 -6.97 14.25
N ALA A 353 13.20 -6.64 13.79
CA ALA A 353 13.86 -5.38 14.13
C ALA A 353 13.02 -4.16 13.67
N LEU A 354 12.45 -4.20 12.47
CA LEU A 354 11.52 -3.18 11.99
C LEU A 354 10.26 -3.09 12.87
N ALA A 355 9.69 -4.20 13.31
CA ALA A 355 8.55 -4.21 14.22
C ALA A 355 8.87 -3.56 15.58
N LEU A 356 10.08 -3.77 16.11
CA LEU A 356 10.53 -3.11 17.34
C LEU A 356 10.67 -1.58 17.18
N LEU A 357 11.02 -1.08 15.98
CA LEU A 357 11.03 0.37 15.73
C LEU A 357 9.63 1.03 15.84
N TYR A 358 8.55 0.26 15.65
CA TYR A 358 7.18 0.77 15.82
C TYR A 358 6.72 0.88 17.28
N PHE A 359 7.47 0.35 18.25
CA PHE A 359 7.18 0.53 19.69
C PHE A 359 7.52 1.94 20.22
N THR A 360 8.06 2.83 19.38
CA THR A 360 8.36 4.21 19.79
C THR A 360 7.10 5.02 20.08
N VAL A 361 7.06 5.65 21.27
CA VAL A 361 5.98 6.56 21.68
C VAL A 361 6.22 7.98 21.13
N LEU A 362 7.47 8.34 20.80
CA LEU A 362 7.90 9.69 20.36
C LEU A 362 7.54 10.02 18.89
N SER A 363 6.68 9.22 18.27
CA SER A 363 6.17 9.46 16.91
C SER A 363 4.86 10.23 16.98
N PHE A 364 4.56 11.08 15.98
CA PHE A 364 3.27 11.79 15.85
C PHE A 364 2.09 10.86 15.46
N GLY A 365 2.00 9.69 16.10
CA GLY A 365 0.86 8.80 16.13
C GLY A 365 -0.13 9.16 17.24
N THR A 366 -1.14 8.30 17.40
CA THR A 366 -2.31 8.51 18.27
C THR A 366 -1.97 8.91 19.71
N LEU A 367 -1.00 8.23 20.34
CA LEU A 367 -0.67 8.47 21.75
C LEU A 367 -0.02 9.85 21.96
N MET A 368 1.00 10.22 21.16
CA MET A 368 1.65 11.53 21.29
C MET A 368 0.73 12.69 20.90
N ILE A 369 -0.16 12.50 19.90
CA ILE A 369 -1.22 13.47 19.59
C ILE A 369 -2.14 13.69 20.79
N ALA A 370 -2.46 12.60 21.51
CA ALA A 370 -3.32 12.68 22.66
C ALA A 370 -2.66 13.39 23.85
N ASP A 371 -1.42 13.02 24.15
CA ASP A 371 -0.58 13.59 25.20
C ASP A 371 -0.40 15.11 25.01
N LEU A 372 0.10 15.53 23.84
CA LEU A 372 0.25 16.95 23.50
C LEU A 372 -1.08 17.73 23.60
N LYS A 373 -2.21 17.10 23.24
CA LYS A 373 -3.52 17.76 23.31
C LYS A 373 -3.98 17.97 24.75
N TRP A 374 -3.58 17.11 25.67
CA TRP A 374 -3.87 17.22 27.11
C TRP A 374 -3.04 18.27 27.81
N GLU A 375 -1.77 18.43 27.41
CA GLU A 375 -0.92 19.57 27.82
C GLU A 375 -1.49 20.93 27.36
N GLY A 376 -2.64 20.93 26.66
CA GLY A 376 -3.34 22.13 26.20
C GLY A 376 -2.93 22.60 24.81
N ILE A 377 -2.02 21.90 24.13
CA ILE A 377 -1.49 22.33 22.84
C ILE A 377 -2.63 22.38 21.80
N PRO A 378 -2.80 23.51 21.07
CA PRO A 378 -3.82 23.63 20.03
C PRO A 378 -3.66 22.58 18.92
N ALA A 379 -4.79 22.07 18.41
CA ALA A 379 -4.79 20.99 17.42
C ALA A 379 -4.10 21.38 16.10
N TYR A 380 -4.09 22.67 15.73
CA TYR A 380 -3.33 23.15 14.58
C TYR A 380 -1.81 23.04 14.79
N ILE A 381 -1.29 23.27 16.00
CA ILE A 381 0.15 23.11 16.30
C ILE A 381 0.53 21.63 16.24
N ILE A 382 -0.28 20.76 16.83
CA ILE A 382 -0.07 19.29 16.75
C ILE A 382 -0.12 18.82 15.29
N GLY A 383 -1.06 19.37 14.50
CA GLY A 383 -1.13 19.17 13.06
C GLY A 383 0.14 19.59 12.33
N ILE A 384 0.66 20.80 12.61
CA ILE A 384 1.92 21.33 12.03
C ILE A 384 3.13 20.47 12.44
N GLY A 385 3.23 20.03 13.70
CA GLY A 385 4.30 19.14 14.18
C GLY A 385 4.29 17.79 13.47
N ARG A 386 3.10 17.17 13.35
CA ARG A 386 2.91 15.98 12.50
C ARG A 386 3.27 16.28 11.04
N GLY A 387 2.97 17.49 10.57
CA GLY A 387 3.40 18.04 9.31
C GLY A 387 4.91 17.95 9.12
N ILE A 388 5.67 18.66 9.94
CA ILE A 388 7.14 18.69 9.92
C ILE A 388 7.73 17.27 9.97
N SER A 389 7.23 16.40 10.86
CA SER A 389 7.72 15.01 10.93
C SER A 389 7.54 14.21 9.63
N ALA A 390 6.44 14.43 8.91
CA ALA A 390 6.21 13.79 7.61
C ALA A 390 7.08 14.39 6.49
N THR A 391 7.43 15.68 6.54
CA THR A 391 8.42 16.27 5.60
C THR A 391 9.81 15.66 5.76
N ILE A 392 10.25 15.41 7.01
CA ILE A 392 11.50 14.69 7.31
C ILE A 392 11.44 13.27 6.74
N GLY A 393 10.30 12.58 6.87
CA GLY A 393 10.06 11.28 6.25
C GLY A 393 10.17 11.30 4.72
N ILE A 394 9.67 12.34 4.04
CA ILE A 394 9.83 12.52 2.59
C ILE A 394 11.31 12.79 2.24
N ALA A 395 11.99 13.67 2.98
CA ALA A 395 13.41 13.95 2.79
C ALA A 395 14.25 12.68 2.91
N ALA A 396 13.97 11.82 3.89
CA ALA A 396 14.61 10.51 4.04
C ALA A 396 14.45 9.63 2.78
N THR A 397 13.29 9.66 2.09
CA THR A 397 13.11 8.91 0.83
C THR A 397 13.88 9.48 -0.37
N LEU A 398 14.27 10.76 -0.33
CA LEU A 398 15.14 11.39 -1.34
C LEU A 398 16.62 11.16 -1.03
N ILE A 399 16.98 11.15 0.26
CA ILE A 399 18.33 10.89 0.75
C ILE A 399 18.71 9.41 0.62
N TYR A 400 17.77 8.49 0.83
CA TYR A 400 17.99 7.03 0.76
C TYR A 400 18.67 6.55 -0.54
N PRO A 401 18.20 6.86 -1.78
CA PRO A 401 18.86 6.40 -3.00
C PRO A 401 20.28 6.97 -3.16
N PHE A 402 20.53 8.20 -2.69
CA PHE A 402 21.86 8.79 -2.69
C PHE A 402 22.81 8.03 -1.74
N LEU A 403 22.40 7.77 -0.49
CA LEU A 403 23.18 6.97 0.47
C LEU A 403 23.36 5.53 -0.04
N HIS A 404 22.32 4.89 -0.57
CA HIS A 404 22.40 3.54 -1.12
C HIS A 404 23.47 3.43 -2.21
N SER A 405 23.54 4.42 -3.12
CA SER A 405 24.55 4.47 -4.19
C SER A 405 26.00 4.61 -3.71
N ARG A 406 26.22 4.98 -2.44
CA ARG A 406 27.56 5.26 -1.87
C ARG A 406 27.99 4.27 -0.79
N ILE A 407 27.04 3.70 -0.03
CA ILE A 407 27.37 3.00 1.24
C ILE A 407 26.82 1.55 1.30
N SER A 408 26.08 1.07 0.30
CA SER A 408 25.36 -0.23 0.33
C SER A 408 24.24 -0.31 1.38
N THR A 409 23.27 -1.20 1.15
CA THR A 409 21.99 -1.28 1.87
C THR A 409 22.18 -1.51 3.37
N LEU A 410 23.05 -2.44 3.77
CA LEU A 410 23.24 -2.81 5.18
C LEU A 410 23.84 -1.67 6.01
N ARG A 411 24.88 -0.99 5.48
CA ARG A 411 25.51 0.14 6.18
C ARG A 411 24.58 1.36 6.24
N THR A 412 23.78 1.59 5.19
CA THR A 412 22.74 2.63 5.16
C THR A 412 21.69 2.38 6.26
N GLY A 413 21.26 1.13 6.45
CA GLY A 413 20.36 0.74 7.54
C GLY A 413 20.97 0.97 8.92
N LEU A 414 22.22 0.54 9.15
CA LEU A 414 22.94 0.78 10.40
C LEU A 414 23.09 2.27 10.71
N TRP A 415 23.48 3.09 9.74
CA TRP A 415 23.55 4.55 9.89
C TRP A 415 22.20 5.16 10.30
N SER A 416 21.11 4.74 9.67
CA SER A 416 19.77 5.20 10.03
C SER A 416 19.39 4.86 11.48
N ILE A 417 19.77 3.68 11.97
CA ILE A 417 19.52 3.27 13.37
C ILE A 417 20.35 4.12 14.32
N TRP A 418 21.63 4.36 14.04
CA TRP A 418 22.47 5.25 14.84
C TRP A 418 21.92 6.68 14.92
N CYS A 419 21.48 7.26 13.79
CA CYS A 419 20.82 8.57 13.79
C CYS A 419 19.54 8.58 14.63
N GLN A 420 18.73 7.50 14.59
CA GLN A 420 17.51 7.38 15.37
C GLN A 420 17.76 7.27 16.88
N VAL A 421 18.88 6.68 17.31
CA VAL A 421 19.28 6.61 18.73
C VAL A 421 19.89 7.93 19.21
N LEU A 422 20.71 8.58 18.39
CA LEU A 422 21.42 9.81 18.77
C LEU A 422 20.50 11.04 18.87
N ALA A 423 19.48 11.17 18.01
CA ALA A 423 18.62 12.36 18.00
C ALA A 423 17.83 12.57 19.32
N PRO A 424 17.15 11.56 19.91
CA PRO A 424 16.53 11.69 21.22
C PRO A 424 17.54 11.94 22.34
N LEU A 425 18.70 11.27 22.31
CA LEU A 425 19.76 11.46 23.31
C LEU A 425 20.25 12.91 23.35
N SER A 426 20.49 13.51 22.18
CA SER A 426 20.89 14.93 22.09
C SER A 426 19.81 15.90 22.59
N ALA A 427 18.53 15.58 22.38
CA ALA A 427 17.42 16.40 22.89
C ALA A 427 17.29 16.32 24.42
N CYS A 428 17.49 15.14 25.02
CA CYS A 428 17.55 15.00 26.48
C CYS A 428 18.75 15.75 27.09
N HIS A 429 19.90 15.73 26.41
CA HIS A 429 21.14 16.34 26.91
C HIS A 429 21.17 17.88 26.80
N CYS A 430 20.17 18.50 26.17
CA CYS A 430 19.97 19.96 26.12
C CYS A 430 18.90 20.47 27.11
N ASN A 431 18.26 19.58 27.88
CA ASN A 431 17.24 19.93 28.89
C ASN A 431 17.73 19.72 30.34
N PHE A 432 19.04 19.49 30.51
CA PHE A 432 19.79 19.47 31.77
C PHE A 432 21.00 20.39 31.63
#